data_AF-A0A522CAR6-F1
#
_entry.id   AF-A0A522CAR6-F1
#
_cell.length_a   1.000
_cell.length_b   1.000
_cell.length_c   1.000
_cell.angle_alpha   90.00
_cell.angle_beta   90.00
_cell.angle_gamma   90.00
#
_symmetry.space_group_name_H-M   'P 1'
#
loop_
_entity.id
_entity.type
_entity.pdbx_description
1 polymer ?
#
loop_
_entity_poly.entity_id
_entity_poly.type
_entity_poly.pdbx_seq_one_letter_code
_entity_poly.pdbx_strand_id
1 'polypeptide(L)'
;MPRPFSELSKEFNATAKSYIRDDVSVELLTTKYSVLMSHKAKEPEEKRELVTAMYECGLKWLAARAEAGATVDHQTTVSMTSLFSRLTEDDSINFIPPAAPEQLTDVALDLLRRAEGPAGGGGSSKGYIVKLAGQTLAAADKIKAAHLATTDVTTSQDITPSKTITLKQKDEFKL
;
A
#
# COMPACT_ATOMS: atom_id res chain seq x y z
N MET A 1 -15.67 -19.88 20.27
CA MET A 1 -14.21 -19.83 20.05
C MET A 1 -13.91 -18.70 19.07
N PRO A 2 -12.81 -17.95 19.20
CA PRO A 2 -12.39 -16.98 18.18
C PRO A 2 -12.08 -17.73 16.86
N ARG A 3 -12.56 -17.20 15.73
CA ARG A 3 -12.29 -17.77 14.40
C ARG A 3 -10.79 -17.70 14.07
N PRO A 4 -10.19 -18.73 13.45
CA PRO A 4 -8.81 -18.68 12.97
C PRO A 4 -8.64 -17.62 11.88
N PHE A 5 -7.44 -17.04 11.80
CA PHE A 5 -7.13 -16.00 10.84
C PHE A 5 -7.38 -16.43 9.38
N SER A 6 -7.05 -17.67 9.04
CA SER A 6 -7.22 -18.22 7.68
C SER A 6 -8.68 -18.28 7.19
N GLU A 7 -9.66 -18.35 8.10
CA GLU A 7 -11.07 -18.23 7.73
C GLU A 7 -11.45 -16.76 7.51
N LEU A 8 -10.96 -15.87 8.36
CA LEU A 8 -11.20 -14.43 8.26
C LEU A 8 -10.54 -13.83 7.01
N SER A 9 -9.35 -14.29 6.61
CA SER A 9 -8.67 -13.84 5.39
C SER A 9 -9.43 -14.29 4.14
N LYS A 10 -10.05 -15.48 4.14
CA LYS A 10 -10.96 -15.93 3.08
C LYS A 10 -12.21 -15.05 2.97
N GLU A 11 -12.82 -14.71 4.10
CA GLU A 11 -13.97 -13.78 4.13
C GLU A 11 -13.61 -12.38 3.62
N PHE A 12 -12.41 -11.90 3.96
CA PHE A 12 -11.87 -10.66 3.43
C PHE A 12 -11.65 -10.73 1.92
N ASN A 13 -11.01 -11.79 1.42
CA ASN A 13 -10.77 -12.00 -0.01
C ASN A 13 -12.07 -12.07 -0.82
N ALA A 14 -13.13 -12.67 -0.26
CA ALA A 14 -14.46 -12.63 -0.86
C ALA A 14 -15.02 -11.19 -0.93
N THR A 15 -14.84 -10.41 0.13
CA THR A 15 -15.26 -9.00 0.16
C THR A 15 -14.48 -8.16 -0.85
N ALA A 16 -13.16 -8.37 -0.96
CA ALA A 16 -12.30 -7.70 -1.94
C ALA A 16 -12.75 -8.00 -3.38
N LYS A 17 -13.07 -9.27 -3.69
CA LYS A 17 -13.62 -9.65 -5.00
C LYS A 17 -14.97 -8.98 -5.28
N SER A 18 -15.85 -8.89 -4.29
CA SER A 18 -17.12 -8.18 -4.41
C SER A 18 -16.91 -6.68 -4.64
N TYR A 19 -15.89 -6.07 -4.02
CA TYR A 19 -15.59 -4.65 -4.20
C TYR A 19 -15.13 -4.33 -5.62
N ILE A 20 -14.33 -5.21 -6.24
CA ILE A 20 -13.92 -5.06 -7.65
C ILE A 20 -15.14 -4.94 -8.59
N ARG A 21 -16.24 -5.61 -8.24
CA ARG A 21 -17.51 -5.61 -8.99
C ARG A 21 -18.51 -4.54 -8.53
N ASP A 22 -18.11 -3.68 -7.58
CA ASP A 22 -18.96 -2.66 -6.96
C ASP A 22 -20.17 -3.21 -6.18
N ASP A 23 -20.15 -4.49 -5.80
CA ASP A 23 -21.21 -5.13 -5.02
C ASP A 23 -21.18 -4.68 -3.54
N VAL A 24 -20.08 -4.08 -3.09
CA VAL A 24 -19.87 -3.63 -1.70
C VAL A 24 -19.16 -2.28 -1.67
N SER A 25 -19.36 -1.51 -0.59
CA SER A 25 -18.72 -0.21 -0.41
C SER A 25 -17.25 -0.34 -0.01
N VAL A 26 -16.47 0.70 -0.34
CA VAL A 26 -15.09 0.85 0.13
C VAL A 26 -15.01 0.91 1.66
N GLU A 27 -16.04 1.46 2.31
CA GLU A 27 -16.13 1.53 3.78
C GLU A 27 -16.16 0.13 4.38
N LEU A 28 -17.01 -0.77 3.86
CA LEU A 28 -17.04 -2.16 4.34
C LEU A 28 -15.68 -2.85 4.17
N LEU A 29 -15.05 -2.67 3.00
CA LEU A 29 -13.74 -3.26 2.71
C LEU A 29 -12.66 -2.72 3.65
N THR A 30 -12.56 -1.40 3.79
CA THR A 30 -11.53 -0.74 4.61
C THR A 30 -11.74 -0.97 6.10
N THR A 31 -12.98 -0.99 6.60
CA THR A 31 -13.28 -1.35 7.99
C THR A 31 -12.89 -2.80 8.28
N LYS A 32 -13.24 -3.74 7.39
CA LYS A 32 -12.82 -5.14 7.57
C LYS A 32 -11.30 -5.27 7.56
N TYR A 33 -10.63 -4.58 6.64
CA TYR A 33 -9.18 -4.54 6.59
C TYR A 33 -8.57 -4.05 7.92
N SER A 34 -9.02 -2.89 8.42
CA SER A 34 -8.51 -2.33 9.69
C SER A 34 -8.76 -3.26 10.88
N VAL A 35 -9.94 -3.87 10.99
CA VAL A 35 -10.23 -4.81 12.08
C VAL A 35 -9.31 -6.03 12.03
N LEU A 36 -9.07 -6.58 10.83
CA LEU A 36 -8.19 -7.74 10.68
C LEU A 36 -6.73 -7.36 10.95
N MET A 37 -6.26 -6.25 10.39
CA MET A 37 -4.88 -5.78 10.55
C MET A 37 -4.54 -5.45 12.00
N SER A 38 -5.43 -4.76 12.73
CA SER A 38 -5.16 -4.30 14.10
C SER A 38 -5.47 -5.33 15.18
N HIS A 39 -6.36 -6.30 14.93
CA HIS A 39 -6.86 -7.19 16.00
C HIS A 39 -6.75 -8.69 15.72
N LYS A 40 -6.44 -9.10 14.48
CA LYS A 40 -6.45 -10.53 14.09
C LYS A 40 -5.14 -11.00 13.49
N ALA A 41 -4.52 -10.22 12.62
CA ALA A 41 -3.21 -10.51 12.05
C ALA A 41 -2.12 -10.24 13.10
N LYS A 42 -1.58 -11.31 13.67
CA LYS A 42 -0.53 -11.25 14.69
C LYS A 42 0.84 -11.40 14.07
N GLU A 43 0.96 -12.33 13.13
CA GLU A 43 2.24 -12.64 12.50
C GLU A 43 2.52 -11.73 11.30
N PRO A 44 3.80 -11.44 11.00
CA PRO A 44 4.17 -10.65 9.81
C PRO A 44 3.65 -11.24 8.49
N GLU A 45 3.55 -12.57 8.39
CA GLU A 45 3.01 -13.27 7.23
C GLU A 45 1.52 -13.01 7.03
N GLU A 46 0.74 -13.02 8.13
CA GLU A 46 -0.69 -12.72 8.12
C GLU A 46 -0.95 -11.26 7.70
N LYS A 47 -0.13 -10.33 8.21
CA LYS A 47 -0.18 -8.92 7.81
C LYS A 47 0.16 -8.76 6.33
N ARG A 48 1.19 -9.45 5.85
CA ARG A 48 1.57 -9.47 4.43
C ARG A 48 0.44 -10.00 3.55
N GLU A 49 -0.22 -11.07 3.96
CA GLU A 49 -1.37 -11.64 3.23
C GLU A 49 -2.49 -10.61 3.07
N LEU A 50 -2.88 -9.92 4.15
CA LEU A 50 -3.93 -8.89 4.09
C LEU A 50 -3.54 -7.70 3.23
N VAL A 51 -2.33 -7.17 3.43
CA VAL A 51 -1.83 -6.01 2.69
C VAL A 51 -1.76 -6.34 1.20
N THR A 52 -1.26 -7.52 0.84
CA THR A 52 -1.19 -7.98 -0.55
C THR A 52 -2.60 -8.13 -1.14
N ALA A 53 -3.54 -8.73 -0.42
CA ALA A 53 -4.91 -8.88 -0.89
C ALA A 53 -5.61 -7.52 -1.09
N MET A 54 -5.42 -6.58 -0.17
CA MET A 54 -5.96 -5.22 -0.27
C MET A 54 -5.32 -4.43 -1.42
N TYR A 55 -4.01 -4.58 -1.62
CA TYR A 55 -3.27 -4.00 -2.74
C TYR A 55 -3.76 -4.55 -4.08
N GLU A 56 -3.82 -5.87 -4.24
CA GLU A 56 -4.31 -6.50 -5.47
C GLU A 56 -5.75 -6.11 -5.79
N CYS A 57 -6.59 -5.95 -4.76
CA CYS A 57 -7.95 -5.45 -4.90
C CYS A 57 -7.96 -4.05 -5.52
N GLY A 58 -7.18 -3.13 -4.95
CA GLY A 58 -7.03 -1.77 -5.48
C GLY A 58 -6.49 -1.74 -6.91
N LEU A 59 -5.46 -2.53 -7.19
CA LEU A 59 -4.85 -2.64 -8.52
C LEU A 59 -5.84 -3.16 -9.57
N LYS A 60 -6.55 -4.27 -9.27
CA LYS A 60 -7.55 -4.85 -10.18
C LYS A 60 -8.72 -3.90 -10.41
N TRP A 61 -9.17 -3.21 -9.37
CA TRP A 61 -10.22 -2.20 -9.52
C TRP A 61 -9.74 -1.04 -10.40
N LEU A 62 -8.52 -0.53 -10.20
CA LEU A 62 -7.96 0.53 -11.05
C LEU A 62 -7.84 0.08 -12.52
N ALA A 63 -7.35 -1.14 -12.76
CA ALA A 63 -7.23 -1.70 -14.10
C ALA A 63 -8.58 -1.77 -14.81
N ALA A 64 -9.64 -2.24 -14.12
CA ALA A 64 -11.00 -2.23 -14.67
C ALA A 64 -11.50 -0.82 -15.01
N ARG A 65 -11.02 0.22 -14.31
CA ARG A 65 -11.35 1.63 -14.59
C ARG A 65 -10.45 2.26 -15.64
N ALA A 66 -9.34 1.63 -15.99
CA ALA A 66 -8.53 2.03 -17.13
C ALA A 66 -9.12 1.55 -18.46
N GLU A 67 -10.03 0.57 -18.43
CA GLU A 67 -10.75 0.09 -19.63
C GLU A 67 -11.75 1.13 -20.18
N ALA A 68 -11.95 1.10 -21.50
CA ALA A 68 -12.91 1.96 -22.17
C ALA A 68 -14.35 1.66 -21.72
N GLY A 69 -15.11 2.69 -21.39
CA GLY A 69 -16.52 2.57 -20.97
C GLY A 69 -16.76 2.49 -19.47
N ALA A 70 -15.74 2.28 -18.63
CA ALA A 70 -15.91 2.24 -17.18
C ALA A 70 -16.23 3.62 -16.57
N THR A 71 -17.25 3.78 -15.73
CA THR A 71 -17.53 5.10 -15.15
C THR A 71 -16.47 5.50 -14.11
N VAL A 72 -15.95 6.73 -14.22
CA VAL A 72 -15.10 7.35 -13.21
C VAL A 72 -15.68 8.71 -12.85
N ASP A 73 -16.06 8.83 -11.58
CA ASP A 73 -16.68 10.02 -10.99
C ASP A 73 -15.98 10.47 -9.70
N HIS A 74 -16.56 11.45 -9.02
CA HIS A 74 -16.03 11.94 -7.75
C HIS A 74 -15.94 10.84 -6.69
N GLN A 75 -17.01 10.05 -6.50
CA GLN A 75 -17.08 9.03 -5.46
C GLN A 75 -16.04 7.93 -5.69
N THR A 76 -15.82 7.58 -6.96
CA THR A 76 -14.79 6.65 -7.44
C THR A 76 -13.40 7.13 -7.01
N THR A 77 -13.06 8.41 -7.28
CA THR A 77 -11.77 8.99 -6.85
C THR A 77 -11.62 9.05 -5.33
N VAL A 78 -12.67 9.42 -4.61
CA VAL A 78 -12.65 9.47 -3.13
C VAL A 78 -12.41 8.07 -2.55
N SER A 79 -13.14 7.08 -3.03
CA SER A 79 -13.03 5.69 -2.56
C SER A 79 -11.62 5.15 -2.76
N MET A 80 -11.04 5.38 -3.93
CA MET A 80 -9.69 4.91 -4.21
C MET A 80 -8.62 5.64 -3.37
N THR A 81 -8.83 6.93 -3.11
CA THR A 81 -7.96 7.69 -2.20
C THR A 81 -7.99 7.07 -0.80
N SER A 82 -9.16 6.74 -0.28
CA SER A 82 -9.31 6.09 1.02
C SER A 82 -8.62 4.73 1.07
N LEU A 83 -8.72 3.93 0.01
CA LEU A 83 -8.07 2.62 -0.08
C LEU A 83 -6.54 2.75 -0.02
N PHE A 84 -5.93 3.60 -0.86
CA PHE A 84 -4.47 3.78 -0.84
C PHE A 84 -3.96 4.51 0.39
N SER A 85 -4.76 5.39 0.99
CA SER A 85 -4.41 5.97 2.29
C SER A 85 -4.17 4.89 3.32
N ARG A 86 -5.03 3.86 3.39
CA ARG A 86 -4.86 2.72 4.33
C ARG A 86 -3.65 1.85 4.00
N LEU A 87 -3.43 1.55 2.71
CA LEU A 87 -2.26 0.77 2.30
C LEU A 87 -0.94 1.48 2.61
N THR A 88 -0.91 2.80 2.51
CA THR A 88 0.30 3.59 2.74
C THR A 88 0.45 4.09 4.18
N GLU A 89 -0.33 3.57 5.14
CA GLU A 89 -0.05 3.75 6.57
C GLU A 89 1.23 2.98 6.97
N ASP A 90 1.95 3.49 7.96
CA ASP A 90 3.30 3.01 8.34
C ASP A 90 3.34 1.51 8.68
N ASP A 91 2.25 0.97 9.23
CA ASP A 91 2.11 -0.46 9.55
C ASP A 91 1.89 -1.35 8.32
N SER A 92 1.33 -0.80 7.24
CA SER A 92 0.93 -1.55 6.04
C SER A 92 1.97 -1.42 4.92
N ILE A 93 2.60 -0.25 4.80
CA ILE A 93 3.45 0.11 3.66
C ILE A 93 4.64 -0.84 3.49
N ASN A 94 5.18 -1.36 4.60
CA ASN A 94 6.33 -2.27 4.60
C ASN A 94 5.99 -3.70 4.12
N PHE A 95 4.70 -4.03 3.99
CA PHE A 95 4.23 -5.33 3.54
C PHE A 95 3.73 -5.31 2.09
N ILE A 96 3.73 -4.14 1.44
CA ILE A 96 3.34 -4.01 0.04
C ILE A 96 4.38 -4.73 -0.85
N PRO A 97 3.95 -5.41 -1.93
CA PRO A 97 4.88 -6.06 -2.85
C PRO A 97 5.89 -5.07 -3.46
N PRO A 98 7.17 -5.45 -3.63
CA PRO A 98 8.19 -4.58 -4.24
C PRO A 98 7.86 -4.10 -5.65
N ALA A 99 7.11 -4.91 -6.42
CA ALA A 99 6.66 -4.57 -7.77
C ALA A 99 5.52 -3.54 -7.81
N ALA A 100 4.95 -3.17 -6.65
CA ALA A 100 3.77 -2.31 -6.59
C ALA A 100 3.95 -0.92 -7.23
N PRO A 101 5.08 -0.20 -7.05
CA PRO A 101 5.27 1.10 -7.68
C PRO A 101 5.22 1.04 -9.21
N GLU A 102 5.84 0.03 -9.82
CA GLU A 102 5.83 -0.16 -11.28
C GLU A 102 4.42 -0.47 -11.78
N GLN A 103 3.73 -1.42 -11.14
CA GLN A 103 2.35 -1.79 -11.49
C GLN A 103 1.36 -0.62 -11.37
N LEU A 104 1.50 0.20 -10.31
CA LEU A 104 0.66 1.38 -10.14
C LEU A 104 0.99 2.47 -11.19
N THR A 105 2.26 2.61 -11.56
CA THR A 105 2.68 3.54 -12.61
C THR A 105 2.11 3.13 -13.96
N ASP A 106 2.15 1.85 -14.31
CA ASP A 106 1.58 1.33 -15.55
C ASP A 106 0.07 1.60 -15.64
N VAL A 107 -0.67 1.31 -14.56
CA VAL A 107 -2.11 1.57 -14.53
C VAL A 107 -2.44 3.07 -14.55
N ALA A 108 -1.60 3.92 -13.92
CA ALA A 108 -1.75 5.36 -14.03
C ALA A 108 -1.57 5.85 -15.48
N LEU A 109 -0.63 5.27 -16.23
CA LEU A 109 -0.46 5.55 -17.66
C LEU A 109 -1.67 5.09 -18.47
N ASP A 110 -2.24 3.92 -18.16
CA ASP A 110 -3.44 3.43 -18.85
C ASP A 110 -4.66 4.34 -18.60
N LEU A 111 -4.82 4.84 -17.38
CA LEU A 111 -5.84 5.84 -17.05
C LEU A 111 -5.64 7.14 -17.86
N LEU A 112 -4.40 7.61 -18.00
CA LEU A 112 -4.11 8.81 -18.79
C LEU A 112 -4.39 8.61 -20.29
N ARG A 113 -3.95 7.48 -20.86
CA ARG A 113 -4.26 7.09 -22.25
C ARG A 113 -5.77 7.07 -22.48
N ARG A 114 -6.53 6.57 -21.49
CA ARG A 114 -7.99 6.59 -21.54
C ARG A 114 -8.56 8.00 -21.53
N ALA A 115 -8.03 8.90 -20.70
CA ALA A 115 -8.49 10.29 -20.63
C ALA A 115 -8.23 11.05 -21.94
N GLU A 116 -7.13 10.75 -22.64
CA GLU A 116 -6.80 11.28 -23.96
C GLU A 116 -7.79 10.81 -25.03
N GLY A 117 -8.21 9.54 -24.95
CA GLY A 117 -9.10 8.93 -25.93
C GLY A 117 -10.51 9.56 -26.02
N PRO A 118 -11.21 9.39 -27.16
CA PRO A 118 -12.61 9.79 -27.31
C PRO A 118 -13.56 9.01 -26.39
N ALA A 119 -13.14 7.82 -25.92
CA ALA A 119 -13.86 6.96 -24.98
C ALA A 119 -13.71 7.37 -23.49
N GLY A 120 -12.98 8.45 -23.19
CA GLY A 120 -12.81 8.97 -21.83
C GLY A 120 -14.06 9.64 -21.23
N GLY A 121 -15.18 9.66 -21.95
CA GLY A 121 -16.42 10.31 -21.54
C GLY A 121 -16.41 11.83 -21.76
N GLY A 122 -17.47 12.51 -21.29
CA GLY A 122 -17.56 13.97 -21.30
C GLY A 122 -16.51 14.63 -20.39
N GLY A 123 -16.32 15.96 -20.51
CA GLY A 123 -15.21 16.69 -19.87
C GLY A 123 -15.07 16.50 -18.35
N SER A 124 -16.16 16.29 -17.62
CA SER A 124 -16.13 16.01 -16.18
C SER A 124 -15.52 14.65 -15.84
N SER A 125 -15.84 13.60 -16.61
CA SER A 125 -15.29 12.25 -16.38
C SER A 125 -13.78 12.21 -16.68
N LYS A 126 -13.34 12.89 -17.75
CA LYS A 126 -11.92 13.06 -18.05
C LYS A 126 -11.14 13.69 -16.89
N GLY A 127 -11.69 14.73 -16.27
CA GLY A 127 -11.08 15.36 -15.09
C GLY A 127 -10.91 14.39 -13.91
N TYR A 128 -11.90 13.53 -13.65
CA TYR A 128 -11.80 12.52 -12.59
C TYR A 128 -10.82 11.39 -12.94
N ILE A 129 -10.73 10.96 -14.20
CA ILE A 129 -9.74 9.97 -14.65
C ILE A 129 -8.32 10.50 -14.44
N VAL A 130 -8.05 11.74 -14.84
CA VAL A 130 -6.74 12.38 -14.62
C VAL A 130 -6.42 12.49 -13.13
N LYS A 131 -7.41 12.88 -12.31
CA LYS A 131 -7.25 12.93 -10.85
C LYS A 131 -6.94 11.55 -10.26
N LEU A 132 -7.62 10.50 -10.71
CA LEU A 132 -7.39 9.13 -10.28
C LEU A 132 -5.98 8.66 -10.65
N ALA A 133 -5.52 8.96 -11.86
CA ALA A 133 -4.15 8.67 -12.30
C ALA A 133 -3.10 9.36 -11.42
N GLY A 134 -3.30 10.67 -11.14
CA GLY A 134 -2.39 11.41 -10.26
C GLY A 134 -2.34 10.86 -8.83
N GLN A 135 -3.48 10.43 -8.28
CA GLN A 135 -3.54 9.79 -6.96
C GLN A 135 -2.87 8.41 -6.95
N THR A 136 -3.02 7.64 -8.03
CA THR A 136 -2.37 6.34 -8.22
C THR A 136 -0.85 6.50 -8.26
N LEU A 137 -0.36 7.50 -9.00
CA LEU A 137 1.06 7.82 -9.06
C LEU A 137 1.61 8.29 -7.71
N ALA A 138 0.89 9.16 -6.99
CA ALA A 138 1.30 9.60 -5.66
C ALA A 138 1.42 8.43 -4.66
N ALA A 139 0.54 7.43 -4.77
CA ALA A 139 0.66 6.20 -3.98
C ALA A 139 1.90 5.38 -4.37
N ALA A 140 2.18 5.25 -5.68
CA ALA A 140 3.37 4.57 -6.19
C ALA A 140 4.67 5.21 -5.67
N ASP A 141 4.76 6.53 -5.72
CA ASP A 141 5.92 7.28 -5.23
C ASP A 141 6.12 7.09 -3.71
N LYS A 142 5.03 7.13 -2.94
CA LYS A 142 5.09 6.90 -1.48
C LYS A 142 5.57 5.49 -1.14
N ILE A 143 5.09 4.48 -1.86
CA ILE A 143 5.53 3.08 -1.68
C ILE A 143 7.00 2.93 -2.06
N LYS A 144 7.42 3.51 -3.20
CA LYS A 144 8.82 3.49 -3.65
C LYS A 144 9.75 4.14 -2.62
N ALA A 145 9.37 5.29 -2.08
CA ALA A 145 10.15 5.99 -1.06
C ALA A 145 10.29 5.14 0.22
N ALA A 146 9.22 4.49 0.67
CA ALA A 146 9.27 3.60 1.83
C ALA A 146 10.21 2.41 1.61
N HIS A 147 10.12 1.73 0.46
CA HIS A 147 11.00 0.59 0.15
C HIS A 147 12.49 1.00 0.06
N LEU A 148 12.79 2.18 -0.49
CA LEU A 148 14.15 2.71 -0.53
C LEU A 148 14.68 3.00 0.88
N ALA A 149 13.87 3.61 1.74
CA ALA A 149 14.25 3.89 3.13
C ALA A 149 14.55 2.61 3.93
N THR A 150 13.78 1.53 3.73
CA THR A 150 14.05 0.24 4.40
C THR A 150 15.35 -0.41 3.91
N THR A 151 15.69 -0.21 2.63
CA THR A 151 16.91 -0.76 2.03
C THR A 151 18.17 -0.02 2.53
N ASP A 152 18.10 1.30 2.67
CA ASP A 152 19.24 2.12 3.11
C ASP A 152 19.67 1.81 4.56
N VAL A 153 18.72 1.46 5.42
CA VAL A 153 18.97 1.07 6.83
C VAL A 153 19.67 -0.30 6.94
N THR A 154 19.41 -1.22 6.01
CA THR A 154 20.05 -2.56 6.03
C THR A 154 21.49 -2.57 5.50
N THR A 155 21.90 -1.52 4.77
CA THR A 155 23.29 -1.31 4.33
C THR A 155 24.17 -0.54 5.33
N SER A 156 23.60 0.01 6.41
CA SER A 156 24.40 0.59 7.50
C SER A 156 24.90 -0.53 8.42
N GLN A 157 25.97 -1.19 8.00
CA GLN A 157 26.70 -2.15 8.84
C GLN A 157 27.18 -1.52 10.15
N ASP A 158 27.11 -2.32 11.21
CA ASP A 158 27.63 -2.07 12.57
C ASP A 158 28.91 -1.23 12.59
N ILE A 159 28.84 -0.07 13.23
CA ILE A 159 30.03 0.58 13.78
C ILE A 159 30.44 -0.30 14.97
N THR A 160 31.24 -1.33 14.70
CA THR A 160 31.88 -2.15 15.73
C THR A 160 32.51 -1.19 16.75
N PRO A 161 32.14 -1.22 18.05
CA PRO A 161 32.76 -0.34 19.03
C PRO A 161 34.25 -0.67 19.09
N SER A 162 35.07 0.25 18.59
CA SER A 162 36.52 0.10 18.63
C SER A 162 36.96 0.09 20.08
N LYS A 163 37.40 -1.09 20.53
CA LYS A 163 38.23 -1.39 21.71
C LYS A 163 38.35 -0.25 22.73
N THR A 164 37.66 -0.40 23.86
CA THR A 164 37.94 0.37 25.09
C THR A 164 39.44 0.36 25.38
N ILE A 165 40.08 1.51 25.32
CA ILE A 165 41.47 1.69 25.76
C ILE A 165 41.48 1.56 27.28
N THR A 166 41.98 0.44 27.81
CA THR A 166 42.26 0.31 29.24
C THR A 166 43.51 1.12 29.57
N LEU A 167 43.32 2.29 30.18
CA LEU A 167 44.43 3.04 30.79
C LEU A 167 44.94 2.24 31.99
N LYS A 168 46.16 1.70 31.91
CA LYS A 168 46.83 1.12 33.08
C LYS A 168 47.10 2.24 34.09
N GLN A 169 46.52 2.13 35.28
CA GLN A 169 46.95 2.91 36.44
C GLN A 169 48.44 2.66 36.65
N LYS A 170 49.23 3.74 36.64
CA LYS A 170 50.54 3.75 37.27
C LYS A 170 50.35 4.27 38.69
N ASP A 171 50.50 3.37 39.65
CA ASP A 171 50.86 3.72 41.00
C ASP A 171 52.24 4.38 41.05
N GLU A 172 52.43 5.10 42.16
CA GLU A 172 53.65 5.74 42.66
C GLU A 172 53.87 7.20 42.28
N PHE A 173 53.41 8.10 43.16
CA PHE A 173 54.30 9.13 43.74
C PHE A 173 53.91 9.37 45.20
N LYS A 174 54.79 8.91 46.10
CA LYS A 174 54.82 9.31 47.52
C LYS A 174 55.47 10.70 47.61
N LEU A 175 54.92 11.56 48.47
CA LEU A 175 55.58 12.70 49.08
C LEU A 175 55.43 12.58 50.59
#